data_AF-A0A8H5SNS0-F1
#
_entry.id   AF-A0A8H5SNS0-F1
#
_cell.length_a   1.000
_cell.length_b   1.000
_cell.length_c   1.000
_cell.angle_alpha   90.00
_cell.angle_beta   90.00
_cell.angle_gamma   90.00
#
_symmetry.space_group_name_H-M   'P 1'
#
loop_
_entity.id
_entity.type
_entity.pdbx_description
1 polymer ?
#
loop_
_entity_poly.entity_id
_entity_poly.type
_entity_poly.pdbx_seq_one_letter_code
_entity_poly.pdbx_strand_id
1 'polypeptide(L)'
;MPETYQQEEFKPDQEELEQPWKAVIVEEGDTGSEELTTSCTMATVPPVNQLVSLQYFKWEDKFNKQKPYSLLMETPKNFPKANHTRESGPKEKIEDIRGRERSFTLDEHGFAVRPQNLPAITFNRKQVEEQYLPLARQLLHDECGKDAEIFIFDWRAGLLRH
;
A
#
# COMPACT_ATOMS: atom_id res chain seq x y z
N MET A 1 29.09 22.54 32.63
CA MET A 1 28.13 21.63 33.28
C MET A 1 27.48 20.82 32.16
N PRO A 2 27.83 19.54 31.95
CA PRO A 2 27.07 18.68 31.04
C PRO A 2 25.90 18.03 31.77
N GLU A 3 24.69 18.23 31.26
CA GLU A 3 23.48 17.54 31.71
C GLU A 3 23.53 16.06 31.29
N THR A 4 23.39 15.19 32.27
CA THR A 4 23.23 13.74 32.11
C THR A 4 21.84 13.42 31.58
N TYR A 5 21.77 12.82 30.39
CA TYR A 5 20.56 12.19 29.86
C TYR A 5 20.27 10.90 30.66
N GLN A 6 19.09 10.81 31.28
CA GLN A 6 18.58 9.54 31.80
C GLN A 6 17.83 8.82 30.67
N GLN A 7 18.19 7.57 30.41
CA GLN A 7 17.44 6.67 29.55
C GLN A 7 16.30 6.07 30.39
N GLU A 8 15.05 6.44 30.09
CA GLU A 8 13.89 5.74 30.61
C GLU A 8 13.74 4.39 29.89
N GLU A 9 13.87 3.30 30.64
CA GLU A 9 13.63 1.93 30.16
C GLU A 9 12.14 1.75 29.84
N PHE A 10 11.84 1.50 28.56
CA PHE A 10 10.54 1.06 28.10
C PHE A 10 10.28 -0.37 28.61
N LYS A 11 9.38 -0.52 29.59
CA LYS A 11 8.84 -1.82 30.00
C LYS A 11 7.52 -2.05 29.26
N PRO A 12 7.45 -2.98 28.30
CA PRO A 12 6.18 -3.30 27.66
C PRO A 12 5.26 -4.05 28.62
N ASP A 13 4.01 -3.59 28.70
CA ASP A 13 2.94 -4.19 29.49
C ASP A 13 2.67 -5.64 29.05
N GLN A 14 2.45 -6.54 30.02
CA GLN A 14 2.28 -7.98 29.82
C GLN A 14 0.94 -8.41 29.17
N GLU A 15 0.22 -7.48 28.53
CA GLU A 15 -1.07 -7.72 27.88
C GLU A 15 -0.93 -7.92 26.35
N GLU A 16 0.29 -8.12 25.86
CA GLU A 16 0.62 -8.39 24.45
C GLU A 16 0.69 -9.90 24.09
N LEU A 17 0.31 -10.80 25.00
CA LEU A 17 0.55 -12.24 24.85
C LEU A 17 -0.58 -13.05 24.19
N GLU A 18 -1.64 -12.43 23.69
CA GLU A 18 -2.67 -13.12 22.90
C GLU A 18 -2.86 -12.52 21.50
N GLN A 19 -1.78 -12.42 20.74
CA GLN A 19 -1.87 -12.15 19.31
C GLN A 19 -1.44 -13.38 18.49
N PRO A 20 -2.37 -14.07 17.79
CA PRO A 20 -2.16 -15.38 17.16
C PRO A 20 -1.27 -15.35 15.90
N TRP A 21 -0.60 -14.23 15.60
CA TRP A 21 0.21 -14.05 14.40
C TRP A 21 1.73 -14.09 14.65
N LYS A 22 2.20 -14.34 15.88
CA LYS A 22 3.62 -14.70 16.11
C LYS A 22 3.87 -16.11 15.61
N ALA A 23 4.73 -16.18 14.60
CA ALA A 23 5.06 -17.36 13.81
C ALA A 23 5.38 -18.61 14.65
N VAL A 24 4.77 -19.72 14.27
CA VAL A 24 5.31 -21.06 14.55
C VAL A 24 6.42 -21.30 13.55
N ILE A 25 7.67 -21.03 13.93
CA ILE A 25 8.83 -21.65 13.31
C ILE A 25 9.21 -22.79 14.25
N VAL A 26 8.91 -24.02 13.83
CA VAL A 26 9.49 -25.22 14.46
C VAL A 26 10.71 -25.57 13.63
N GLU A 27 11.89 -25.26 14.15
CA GLU A 27 13.10 -25.99 13.79
C GLU A 27 13.45 -26.94 14.94
N GLU A 28 13.58 -28.23 14.62
CA GLU A 28 14.78 -29.04 14.81
C GLU A 28 14.41 -30.53 14.85
N GLY A 29 15.26 -31.38 14.23
CA GLY A 29 15.35 -32.79 14.55
C GLY A 29 15.34 -33.74 13.35
N ASP A 30 16.54 -34.18 12.99
CA ASP A 30 16.91 -35.10 11.91
C ASP A 30 16.33 -36.54 12.03
N THR A 31 16.39 -37.25 10.89
CA THR A 31 16.23 -38.68 10.60
C THR A 31 14.82 -39.27 10.40
N GLY A 32 14.53 -39.60 9.12
CA GLY A 32 13.48 -40.56 8.76
C GLY A 32 12.77 -40.19 7.46
N SER A 33 13.15 -40.85 6.37
CA SER A 33 12.51 -40.77 5.05
C SER A 33 11.01 -41.08 5.09
N GLU A 34 10.16 -40.12 4.70
CA GLU A 34 8.87 -40.35 4.06
C GLU A 34 8.35 -39.04 3.46
N GLU A 35 7.95 -39.06 2.18
CA GLU A 35 7.44 -37.90 1.45
C GLU A 35 6.09 -37.45 2.01
N LEU A 36 6.12 -36.52 2.96
CA LEU A 36 4.92 -35.83 3.42
C LEU A 36 4.54 -34.74 2.41
N THR A 37 3.61 -35.07 1.53
CA THR A 37 2.87 -34.09 0.74
C THR A 37 2.00 -33.27 1.69
N THR A 38 2.56 -32.19 2.23
CA THR A 38 1.80 -31.23 3.05
C THR A 38 0.84 -30.46 2.16
N SER A 39 -0.38 -30.98 2.06
CA SER A 39 -1.52 -30.27 1.47
C SER A 39 -1.88 -29.09 2.38
N CYS A 40 -1.35 -27.91 2.05
CA CYS A 40 -1.76 -26.66 2.67
C CYS A 40 -3.21 -26.38 2.28
N THR A 41 -4.14 -26.72 3.18
CA THR A 41 -5.55 -26.39 2.99
C THR A 41 -5.68 -24.91 3.33
N MET A 42 -5.85 -24.06 2.31
CA MET A 42 -6.06 -22.62 2.48
C MET A 42 -7.35 -22.38 3.27
N ALA A 43 -7.24 -22.25 4.59
CA ALA A 43 -8.35 -21.85 5.44
C ALA A 43 -8.81 -20.45 4.98
N THR A 44 -10.00 -20.38 4.40
CA THR A 44 -10.58 -19.13 3.92
C THR A 44 -11.07 -18.34 5.13
N VAL A 45 -10.27 -17.37 5.59
CA VAL A 45 -10.70 -16.42 6.63
C VAL A 45 -11.89 -15.62 6.08
N PRO A 46 -13.02 -15.54 6.78
CA PRO A 46 -14.17 -14.78 6.30
C PRO A 46 -13.81 -13.29 6.19
N PRO A 47 -14.30 -12.59 5.15
CA PRO A 47 -13.98 -11.19 4.94
C PRO A 47 -14.50 -10.33 6.09
N VAL A 48 -13.61 -9.52 6.68
CA VAL A 48 -13.95 -8.65 7.82
C VAL A 48 -14.14 -7.21 7.35
N ASN A 49 -15.39 -6.85 7.04
CA ASN A 49 -15.76 -5.49 6.67
C ASN A 49 -15.71 -4.55 7.88
N GLN A 50 -15.39 -3.27 7.65
CA GLN A 50 -15.29 -2.26 8.69
C GLN A 50 -16.16 -1.05 8.36
N LEU A 51 -16.81 -0.46 9.38
CA LEU A 51 -17.58 0.77 9.22
C LEU A 51 -16.81 1.94 9.85
N VAL A 52 -16.31 2.85 9.02
CA VAL A 52 -15.42 3.95 9.47
C VAL A 52 -15.83 5.28 8.84
N SER A 53 -15.40 6.39 9.42
CA SER A 53 -15.52 7.72 8.80
C SER A 53 -14.15 8.14 8.29
N LEU A 54 -14.08 8.50 7.01
CA LEU A 54 -12.85 8.94 6.35
C LEU A 54 -12.71 10.47 6.42
N GLN A 55 -11.48 10.97 6.36
CA GLN A 55 -11.18 12.40 6.34
C GLN A 55 -10.92 12.84 4.90
N TYR A 56 -11.74 13.75 4.40
CA TYR A 56 -11.66 14.26 3.04
C TYR A 56 -11.14 15.70 3.03
N PHE A 57 -10.54 16.11 1.91
CA PHE A 57 -10.26 17.53 1.70
C PHE A 57 -11.56 18.29 1.54
N LYS A 58 -11.74 19.33 2.36
CA LYS A 58 -12.88 20.22 2.24
C LYS A 58 -12.65 21.18 1.09
N TRP A 59 -13.58 21.23 0.14
CA TRP A 59 -13.54 22.23 -0.93
C TRP A 59 -13.86 23.61 -0.35
N GLU A 60 -12.97 24.59 -0.58
CA GLU A 60 -13.13 25.96 -0.09
C GLU A 60 -13.01 26.95 -1.26
N ASP A 61 -13.79 28.03 -1.25
CA ASP A 61 -13.86 29.02 -2.35
C ASP A 61 -12.50 29.63 -2.74
N LYS A 62 -11.59 29.71 -1.76
CA LYS A 62 -10.22 30.19 -1.98
C LYS A 62 -9.47 29.36 -3.04
N PHE A 63 -9.86 28.11 -3.28
CA PHE A 63 -9.24 27.25 -4.30
C PHE A 63 -9.50 27.69 -5.73
N ASN A 64 -10.51 28.52 -5.96
CA ASN A 64 -10.74 29.16 -7.26
C ASN A 64 -9.68 30.22 -7.58
N LYS A 65 -9.01 30.76 -6.56
CA LYS A 65 -8.00 31.82 -6.70
C LYS A 65 -6.57 31.32 -6.42
N GLN A 66 -6.43 30.30 -5.57
CA GLN A 66 -5.14 29.79 -5.14
C GLN A 66 -5.17 28.26 -5.06
N LYS A 67 -4.19 27.58 -5.67
CA LYS A 67 -4.09 26.12 -5.59
C LYS A 67 -3.90 25.64 -4.14
N PRO A 68 -4.50 24.49 -3.76
CA PRO A 68 -4.18 23.83 -2.49
C PRO A 68 -2.69 23.48 -2.40
N TYR A 69 -2.10 23.62 -1.22
CA TYR A 69 -0.72 23.25 -0.93
C TYR A 69 -0.54 22.68 0.49
N SER A 70 0.55 21.93 0.64
CA SER A 70 1.12 21.46 1.90
C SER A 70 2.63 21.70 1.86
N LEU A 71 3.16 22.40 2.85
CA LEU A 71 4.59 22.63 3.01
C LEU A 71 5.19 21.50 3.84
N LEU A 72 6.17 20.82 3.24
CA LEU A 72 6.91 19.72 3.88
C LEU A 72 8.01 20.23 4.82
N MET A 73 8.41 21.50 4.67
CA MET A 73 9.40 22.17 5.50
C MET A 73 8.79 22.80 6.76
N GLU A 74 9.63 23.10 7.75
CA GLU A 74 9.21 23.89 8.90
C GLU A 74 8.88 25.32 8.46
N THR A 75 7.70 25.78 8.86
CA THR A 75 7.24 27.13 8.57
C THR A 75 7.55 28.05 9.76
N PRO A 76 7.85 29.34 9.51
CA PRO A 76 7.95 30.32 10.57
C PRO A 76 6.71 30.33 11.46
N LYS A 77 6.88 30.72 12.72
CA LYS A 77 5.77 30.84 13.67
C LYS A 77 4.69 31.75 13.07
N ASN A 78 3.44 31.27 13.05
CA ASN A 78 2.25 31.91 12.45
C ASN A 78 2.09 31.78 10.92
N PHE A 79 2.95 31.04 10.22
CA PHE A 79 2.70 30.70 8.81
C PHE A 79 2.09 29.30 8.69
N PRO A 80 0.87 29.16 8.11
CA PRO A 80 0.20 27.87 8.03
C PRO A 80 0.97 26.91 7.11
N LYS A 81 1.22 25.69 7.57
CA LYS A 81 1.86 24.64 6.76
C LYS A 81 1.01 24.20 5.57
N ALA A 82 -0.29 24.43 5.61
CA ALA A 82 -1.20 24.06 4.54
C ALA A 82 -2.29 25.12 4.41
N ASN A 83 -2.77 25.35 3.20
CA ASN A 83 -3.94 26.19 2.97
C ASN A 83 -5.22 25.37 2.75
N HIS A 84 -5.26 24.08 3.08
CA HIS A 84 -6.46 23.26 2.97
C HIS A 84 -6.89 22.75 4.34
N THR A 85 -8.19 22.49 4.49
CA THR A 85 -8.76 21.85 5.66
C THR A 85 -9.29 20.47 5.30
N ARG A 86 -9.49 19.63 6.32
CA ARG A 86 -10.11 18.32 6.18
C ARG A 86 -11.42 18.29 6.94
N GLU A 87 -12.36 17.50 6.44
CA GLU A 87 -13.63 17.24 7.09
C GLU A 87 -13.90 15.74 7.15
N SER A 88 -14.57 15.32 8.22
CA SER A 88 -15.01 13.92 8.37
C SER A 88 -16.20 13.69 7.45
N GLY A 89 -16.09 12.70 6.58
CA GLY A 89 -17.21 12.25 5.76
C GLY A 89 -18.20 11.38 6.54
N PRO A 90 -19.27 10.91 5.88
CA PRO A 90 -20.20 9.96 6.46
C PRO A 90 -19.51 8.65 6.86
N LYS A 91 -20.20 7.81 7.63
CA LYS A 91 -19.72 6.44 7.89
C LYS A 91 -19.85 5.62 6.60
N GLU A 92 -18.74 5.06 6.15
CA GLU A 92 -18.63 4.25 4.95
C GLU A 92 -18.20 2.83 5.32
N LYS A 93 -18.74 1.86 4.58
CA LYS A 93 -18.38 0.46 4.72
C LYS A 93 -17.15 0.18 3.85
N ILE A 94 -16.05 -0.17 4.50
CA ILE A 94 -14.84 -0.66 3.86
C ILE A 94 -14.95 -2.17 3.76
N GLU A 95 -14.93 -2.68 2.52
CA GLU A 95 -15.07 -4.10 2.25
C GLU A 95 -13.72 -4.81 2.20
N ASP A 96 -13.66 -5.97 2.84
CA ASP A 96 -12.51 -6.85 2.73
C ASP A 96 -12.58 -7.65 1.42
N ILE A 97 -11.61 -7.41 0.55
CA ILE A 97 -11.53 -8.02 -0.78
C ILE A 97 -10.79 -9.37 -0.78
N ARG A 98 -10.16 -9.76 0.33
CA ARG A 98 -9.32 -10.96 0.40
C ARG A 98 -10.15 -12.22 0.12
N GLY A 99 -9.62 -13.10 -0.73
CA GLY A 99 -10.30 -14.30 -1.21
C GLY A 99 -11.39 -14.04 -2.27
N ARG A 100 -11.63 -12.78 -2.64
CA ARG A 100 -12.60 -12.35 -3.66
C ARG A 100 -11.96 -11.41 -4.69
N GLU A 101 -10.65 -11.37 -4.79
CA GLU A 101 -9.90 -10.42 -5.62
C GLU A 101 -10.33 -10.47 -7.10
N ARG A 102 -10.67 -11.68 -7.58
CA ARG A 102 -11.10 -11.91 -8.96
C ARG A 102 -12.49 -11.38 -9.29
N SER A 103 -13.34 -11.11 -8.30
CA SER A 103 -14.68 -10.55 -8.55
C SER A 103 -14.66 -9.04 -8.81
N PHE A 104 -13.53 -8.37 -8.58
CA PHE A 104 -13.39 -6.95 -8.84
C PHE A 104 -12.96 -6.71 -10.29
N THR A 105 -13.78 -5.93 -10.99
CA THR A 105 -13.65 -5.59 -12.42
C THR A 105 -13.59 -4.08 -12.60
N LEU A 106 -12.92 -3.64 -13.67
CA LEU A 106 -12.79 -2.21 -13.98
C LEU A 106 -14.16 -1.56 -14.25
N ASP A 107 -15.06 -2.25 -14.95
CA ASP A 107 -16.37 -1.70 -15.33
C ASP A 107 -17.29 -1.46 -14.13
N GLU A 108 -17.30 -2.36 -13.16
CA GLU A 108 -18.20 -2.28 -12.01
C GLU A 108 -17.61 -1.48 -10.84
N HIS A 109 -16.29 -1.58 -10.62
CA HIS A 109 -15.65 -1.07 -9.42
C HIS A 109 -14.65 0.06 -9.69
N GLY A 110 -14.30 0.32 -10.95
CA GLY A 110 -13.24 1.27 -11.33
C GLY A 110 -11.83 0.77 -11.01
N PHE A 111 -11.68 -0.45 -10.49
CA PHE A 111 -10.40 -1.12 -10.25
C PHE A 111 -10.56 -2.63 -10.40
N ALA A 112 -9.46 -3.32 -10.72
CA ALA A 112 -9.39 -4.77 -10.75
C ALA A 112 -8.11 -5.26 -10.06
N VAL A 113 -8.17 -6.44 -9.46
CA VAL A 113 -7.02 -7.08 -8.84
C VAL A 113 -6.67 -8.34 -9.64
N ARG A 114 -5.42 -8.40 -10.12
CA ARG A 114 -4.93 -9.53 -10.92
C ARG A 114 -3.61 -10.05 -10.38
N PRO A 115 -3.49 -11.38 -10.19
CA PRO A 115 -2.21 -11.96 -9.84
C PRO A 115 -1.28 -11.89 -11.05
N GLN A 116 -0.10 -11.30 -10.86
CA GLN A 116 0.93 -11.24 -11.88
C GLN A 116 2.18 -11.97 -11.38
N ASN A 117 2.60 -12.99 -12.12
CA ASN A 117 3.87 -13.67 -11.86
C ASN A 117 5.00 -12.81 -12.42
N LEU A 118 5.66 -12.07 -11.54
CA LEU A 118 6.85 -11.30 -11.90
C LEU A 118 8.10 -12.17 -11.78
N PRO A 119 9.06 -12.06 -12.71
CA PRO A 119 10.38 -12.66 -12.53
C PRO A 119 11.10 -12.03 -11.34
N ALA A 120 12.24 -12.60 -10.94
CA ALA A 120 13.09 -11.99 -9.92
C ALA A 120 13.74 -10.70 -10.48
N ILE A 121 13.10 -9.55 -10.24
CA ILE A 121 13.55 -8.23 -10.69
C ILE A 121 14.21 -7.50 -9.51
N THR A 122 15.44 -7.03 -9.68
CA THR A 122 16.18 -6.24 -8.68
C THR A 122 15.76 -4.74 -8.68
N PHE A 123 14.69 -4.40 -9.40
CA PHE A 123 14.15 -3.04 -9.60
C PHE A 123 15.20 -1.97 -9.96
N ASN A 124 16.28 -2.35 -10.64
CA ASN A 124 17.19 -1.38 -11.26
C ASN A 124 16.58 -0.84 -12.57
N ARG A 125 17.05 0.33 -13.01
CA ARG A 125 16.50 1.02 -14.20
C ARG A 125 16.35 0.10 -15.40
N LYS A 126 17.44 -0.61 -15.74
CA LYS A 126 17.49 -1.47 -16.92
C LYS A 126 16.43 -2.57 -16.84
N GLN A 127 16.35 -3.29 -15.72
CA GLN A 127 15.37 -4.36 -15.54
C GLN A 127 13.93 -3.85 -15.46
N VAL A 128 13.71 -2.66 -14.89
CA VAL A 128 12.38 -2.05 -14.88
C VAL A 128 11.93 -1.77 -16.32
N GLU A 129 12.77 -1.11 -17.12
CA GLU A 129 12.48 -0.74 -18.50
C GLU A 129 12.35 -1.98 -19.42
N GLU A 130 13.24 -2.97 -19.27
CA GLU A 130 13.30 -4.14 -20.17
C GLU A 130 12.38 -5.30 -19.76
N GLN A 131 11.99 -5.41 -18.48
CA GLN A 131 11.22 -6.57 -17.97
C GLN A 131 9.91 -6.16 -17.32
N TYR A 132 9.93 -5.24 -16.35
CA TYR A 132 8.73 -4.89 -15.60
C TYR A 132 7.71 -4.13 -16.45
N LEU A 133 8.11 -3.07 -17.15
CA LEU A 133 7.19 -2.25 -17.94
C LEU A 133 6.50 -3.02 -19.08
N PRO A 134 7.19 -3.91 -19.83
CA PRO A 134 6.53 -4.78 -20.80
C PRO A 134 5.49 -5.70 -20.16
N LEU A 135 5.80 -6.32 -19.01
CA LEU A 135 4.85 -7.19 -18.30
C LEU A 135 3.64 -6.41 -17.79
N ALA A 136 3.85 -5.20 -17.26
CA ALA A 136 2.76 -4.32 -16.83
C ALA A 136 1.88 -3.89 -18.02
N ARG A 137 2.49 -3.57 -19.17
CA ARG A 137 1.75 -3.24 -20.40
C ARG A 137 0.93 -4.43 -20.89
N GLN A 138 1.49 -5.64 -20.85
CA GLN A 138 0.77 -6.85 -21.22
C GLN A 138 -0.45 -7.06 -20.31
N LEU A 139 -0.27 -6.98 -18.98
CA LEU A 139 -1.37 -7.11 -18.02
C LEU A 139 -2.48 -6.09 -18.30
N LEU A 140 -2.12 -4.83 -18.58
CA LEU A 140 -3.09 -3.79 -18.91
C LEU A 140 -3.82 -4.06 -20.24
N HIS A 141 -3.15 -4.61 -21.26
CA HIS A 141 -3.82 -5.02 -22.49
C HIS A 141 -4.72 -6.24 -22.31
N ASP A 142 -4.35 -7.18 -21.44
CA ASP A 142 -5.16 -8.35 -21.14
C ASP A 142 -6.47 -7.95 -20.43
N GLU A 143 -6.44 -6.91 -19.58
CA GLU A 143 -7.62 -6.41 -18.87
C GLU A 143 -8.42 -5.36 -19.66
N CYS A 144 -7.77 -4.40 -20.32
CA CYS A 144 -8.43 -3.29 -21.00
C CYS A 144 -8.65 -3.52 -22.51
N GLY A 145 -8.11 -4.61 -23.05
CA GLY A 145 -8.13 -4.92 -24.48
C GLY A 145 -6.86 -4.50 -25.23
N LYS A 146 -6.60 -5.17 -26.35
CA LYS A 146 -5.41 -4.96 -27.18
C LYS A 146 -5.36 -3.57 -27.84
N ASP A 147 -6.53 -2.97 -28.05
CA ASP A 147 -6.66 -1.64 -28.65
C ASP A 147 -6.49 -0.50 -27.62
N ALA A 148 -6.35 -0.82 -26.33
CA ALA A 148 -6.16 0.17 -25.28
C ALA A 148 -4.81 0.88 -25.42
N GLU A 149 -4.83 2.21 -25.46
CA GLU A 149 -3.60 3.00 -25.49
C GLU A 149 -3.01 3.13 -24.09
N ILE A 150 -1.79 2.62 -23.90
CA ILE A 150 -1.11 2.60 -22.59
C ILE A 150 0.06 3.58 -22.59
N PHE A 151 -0.08 4.61 -21.77
CA PHE A 151 0.97 5.60 -21.48
C PHE A 151 1.59 5.34 -20.11
N ILE A 152 2.90 5.18 -20.08
CA ILE A 152 3.67 5.01 -18.84
C ILE A 152 4.42 6.32 -18.59
N PHE A 153 4.09 7.02 -17.51
CA PHE A 153 4.72 8.28 -17.16
C PHE A 153 6.01 8.04 -16.36
N ASP A 154 7.14 8.53 -16.87
CA ASP A 154 8.38 8.65 -16.09
C ASP A 154 8.38 9.98 -15.32
N TRP A 155 8.02 9.92 -14.05
CA TRP A 155 7.96 11.07 -13.16
C TRP A 155 9.34 11.64 -12.78
N ARG A 156 10.45 10.94 -13.11
CA ARG A 156 11.82 11.36 -12.78
C ARG A 156 12.42 12.30 -13.83
N ALA A 157 11.81 12.44 -15.01
CA ALA A 157 12.29 13.30 -16.08
C ALA A 157 12.19 14.82 -15.78
N GLY A 158 11.67 15.21 -14.60
CA GLY A 158 11.53 16.60 -14.17
C GLY A 158 12.80 17.25 -13.59
N LEU A 159 13.90 16.52 -13.36
CA LEU A 159 15.18 17.16 -13.00
C LEU A 159 15.98 17.51 -14.26
N LEU A 160 15.69 18.73 -14.73
CA LEU A 160 16.50 19.63 -15.57
C LEU A 160 17.84 19.08 -16.08
N ARG A 161 17.89 18.86 -17.40
CA ARG A 161 19.13 19.07 -18.16
C ARG A 161 19.33 20.60 -18.29
N HIS A 162 20.31 21.13 -17.58
CA HIS A 162 20.94 22.42 -17.89
C HIS A 162 22.43 22.19 -18.08
#